data_AF-A0A920HGJ1-F1
#
_entry.id   AF-A0A920HGJ1-F1
#
_cell.length_a   1.000
_cell.length_b   1.000
_cell.length_c   1.000
_cell.angle_alpha   90.00
_cell.angle_beta   90.00
_cell.angle_gamma   90.00
#
_symmetry.space_group_name_H-M   'P 1'
#
loop_
_entity.id
_entity.type
_entity.pdbx_description
1 polymer ?
#
loop_
_entity_poly.entity_id
_entity_poly.type
_entity_poly.pdbx_seq_one_letter_code
_entity_poly.pdbx_strand_id
1 'polypeptide(L)' 'MSAAWLIENCNFKNIEEKNVGVYKNQALVIINLGNATGKEILLFSEKIKSTVLEKFDILLEEEVNII' A
#
# COMPACT_ATOMS: atom_id res chain seq x y z
N MET A 1 12.43 -3.67 -11.89
CA MET A 1 12.37 -2.95 -10.60
C MET A 1 11.36 -3.66 -9.72
N SER A 2 11.61 -3.78 -8.41
CA SER A 2 10.65 -4.39 -7.49
C SER A 2 9.71 -3.33 -6.94
N ALA A 3 8.42 -3.60 -6.93
CA ALA A 3 7.43 -2.69 -6.35
C ALA A 3 7.62 -2.51 -4.83
N ALA A 4 8.24 -3.47 -4.14
CA ALA A 4 8.66 -3.30 -2.75
C ALA A 4 9.64 -2.11 -2.59
N TRP A 5 10.59 -1.95 -3.51
CA TRP A 5 11.59 -0.89 -3.47
C TRP A 5 10.98 0.50 -3.72
N LEU A 6 9.94 0.59 -4.56
CA LEU A 6 9.19 1.83 -4.80
C LEU A 6 8.48 2.28 -3.52
N ILE A 7 7.78 1.35 -2.87
CA ILE A 7 6.99 1.63 -1.67
C ILE A 7 7.91 1.93 -0.47
N GLU A 8 9.06 1.25 -0.36
CA GLU A 8 10.11 1.58 0.62
C GLU A 8 10.64 3.00 0.42
N ASN A 9 10.93 3.42 -0.81
CA ASN A 9 11.36 4.79 -1.08
C ASN A 9 10.25 5.84 -0.90
N CYS A 10 8.99 5.45 -0.95
CA CYS A 10 7.87 6.31 -0.63
C CYS A 10 7.61 6.44 0.89
N ASN A 11 8.51 5.91 1.74
CA ASN A 11 8.37 5.91 3.20
C ASN A 11 7.10 5.21 3.73
N PHE A 12 6.48 4.32 2.94
CA PHE A 12 5.32 3.54 3.39
C PHE A 12 5.69 2.28 4.17
N LYS A 13 6.99 1.98 4.31
CA LYS A 13 7.45 0.84 5.12
C LYS A 13 7.12 1.08 6.61
N ASN A 14 6.32 0.17 7.20
CA ASN A 14 5.74 0.31 8.54
C ASN A 14 4.80 1.51 8.73
N ILE A 15 4.14 1.97 7.66
CA ILE A 15 3.00 2.87 7.85
C ILE A 15 1.81 2.04 8.31
N GLU A 16 1.27 2.46 9.45
CA GLU A 16 0.04 1.96 10.06
C GLU A 16 -0.92 3.15 10.11
N GLU A 17 -1.98 3.10 9.31
CA GLU A 17 -3.02 4.11 9.26
C GLU A 17 -4.30 3.55 9.88
N LYS A 18 -4.54 3.93 11.14
CA LYS A 18 -5.67 3.48 11.97
C LYS A 18 -5.72 1.95 12.11
N ASN A 19 -6.53 1.30 11.28
CA ASN A 19 -6.76 -0.14 11.31
C ASN A 19 -6.10 -0.86 10.12
N VAL A 20 -5.44 -0.13 9.22
CA VAL A 20 -4.78 -0.65 8.03
C VAL A 20 -3.28 -0.45 8.19
N GLY A 21 -2.47 -1.41 7.79
CA GLY A 21 -1.01 -1.27 7.79
C GLY A 21 -0.37 -1.88 6.54
N VAL A 22 0.90 -1.55 6.32
CA VAL A 22 1.73 -2.21 5.31
C VAL A 22 2.57 -3.30 5.97
N TYR A 23 2.62 -4.49 5.36
CA TYR A 23 3.46 -5.57 5.86
C TYR A 23 4.95 -5.23 5.71
N LYS A 24 5.69 -5.31 6.82
CA LYS A 24 7.10 -4.91 6.91
C LYS A 24 8.04 -5.63 5.93
N ASN A 25 7.73 -6.86 5.55
CA ASN A 25 8.55 -7.68 4.65
C ASN A 25 8.11 -7.62 3.17
N GLN A 26 6.89 -7.16 2.90
CA GLN A 26 6.38 -6.96 1.54
C GLN A 26 5.52 -5.72 1.54
N ALA A 27 6.09 -4.63 1.04
CA ALA A 27 5.44 -3.33 1.06
C ALA A 27 4.16 -3.27 0.18
N LEU A 28 3.95 -4.29 -0.66
CA LEU A 28 2.75 -4.47 -1.47
C LEU A 28 1.59 -5.16 -0.74
N VAL A 29 1.85 -5.71 0.45
CA VAL A 29 0.85 -6.44 1.22
C VAL A 29 0.25 -5.49 2.24
N ILE A 30 -1.03 -5.17 2.05
CA ILE A 30 -1.82 -4.43 3.01
C ILE A 30 -2.36 -5.42 4.05
N ILE A 31 -2.16 -5.12 5.32
CA ILE A 31 -2.66 -5.91 6.44
C ILE A 31 -3.78 -5.16 7.16
N ASN A 32 -4.82 -5.89 7.54
CA ASN A 32 -5.84 -5.39 8.44
C ASN A 32 -5.37 -5.64 9.89
N LEU A 33 -5.19 -4.56 10.65
CA LEU A 33 -4.78 -4.60 12.06
C LEU A 33 -5.95 -4.87 13.02
N GLY A 34 -7.16 -5.06 12.48
CA GLY A 34 -8.32 -5.58 13.22
C GLY A 34 -9.63 -5.14 12.59
N ASN A 35 -9.92 -3.83 12.65
CA ASN A 35 -11.23 -3.26 12.33
C ASN A 35 -11.25 -2.46 11.02
N ALA A 36 -10.31 -2.71 10.10
CA ALA A 36 -10.31 -2.00 8.83
C ALA A 36 -11.51 -2.41 7.99
N THR A 37 -12.23 -1.40 7.53
CA THR A 37 -13.25 -1.58 6.51
C THR A 37 -12.59 -1.75 5.13
N GLY A 38 -13.24 -2.47 4.22
CA GLY A 38 -12.75 -2.62 2.84
C GLY A 38 -12.51 -1.27 2.15
N LYS A 39 -13.30 -0.23 2.51
CA LYS A 39 -13.08 1.15 2.06
C LYS A 39 -11.76 1.75 2.56
N GLU A 40 -11.38 1.52 3.81
CA GLU A 40 -10.12 2.02 4.36
C GLU A 40 -8.93 1.33 3.69
N ILE A 41 -9.02 0.02 3.44
CA ILE A 41 -8.00 -0.73 2.70
C ILE A 41 -7.85 -0.18 1.28
N LEU A 42 -8.97 0.07 0.60
CA LEU A 42 -8.99 0.56 -0.77
C LEU A 42 -8.43 2.00 -0.87
N LEU A 43 -8.83 2.90 0.02
CA LEU A 43 -8.27 4.25 0.13
C LEU A 43 -6.76 4.22 0.39
N PHE A 44 -6.31 3.31 1.24
CA PHE A 44 -4.90 3.16 1.54
C PHE A 44 -4.10 2.62 0.35
N SER A 45 -4.65 1.65 -0.39
CA SER A 45 -4.09 1.16 -1.66
C SER A 45 -3.95 2.28 -2.67
N GLU A 46 -5.03 3.06 -2.90
CA GLU A 46 -5.00 4.20 -3.83
C GLU A 46 -3.96 5.25 -3.43
N LYS A 47 -3.83 5.55 -2.14
CA LYS A 47 -2.84 6.51 -1.62
C LYS A 47 -1.41 6.08 -1.94
N ILE A 48 -1.09 4.79 -1.76
CA ILE A 48 0.22 4.24 -2.10
C ILE A 48 0.46 4.35 -3.62
N LYS A 49 -0.51 3.93 -4.44
CA LYS A 49 -0.39 4.02 -5.91
C LYS A 49 -0.16 5.45 -6.38
N SER A 50 -0.97 6.40 -5.91
CA SER A 50 -0.83 7.82 -6.28
C SER A 50 0.53 8.37 -5.86
N THR A 51 1.04 8.01 -4.69
CA THR A 51 2.34 8.49 -4.23
C THR A 51 3.50 7.89 -5.03
N VAL A 52 3.39 6.61 -5.41
CA VAL A 52 4.39 5.96 -6.27
C VAL A 52 4.35 6.53 -7.68
N LEU A 53 3.14 6.79 -8.21
CA LEU A 53 2.94 7.46 -9.49
C LEU A 53 3.53 8.88 -9.46
N GLU A 54 3.21 9.70 -8.47
CA GLU A 54 3.75 11.07 -8.39
C GLU A 54 5.28 11.10 -8.24
N LYS A 55 5.85 10.13 -7.49
CA LYS A 55 7.29 10.14 -7.16
C LYS A 55 8.17 9.47 -8.21
N PHE A 56 7.65 8.45 -8.89
CA PHE A 56 8.41 7.62 -9.83
C PHE A 56 7.82 7.59 -11.24
N ASP A 57 6.65 8.20 -11.45
CA ASP A 57 5.87 8.10 -12.68
C ASP A 57 5.56 6.64 -13.08
N ILE A 58 5.39 5.79 -12.05
CA ILE A 58 5.11 4.36 -12.20
C ILE A 58 3.73 4.07 -11.64
N LEU A 59 2.86 3.53 -12.50
CA LEU A 59 1.56 3.01 -12.09
C LEU A 59 1.74 1.61 -11.48
N LEU A 60 1.31 1.44 -10.24
CA LEU A 60 1.26 0.13 -9.57
C LEU A 60 -0.09 -0.55 -9.86
N GLU A 61 -0.05 -1.72 -10.49
CA GLU A 61 -1.22 -2.59 -10.60
C GLU A 61 -1.35 -3.46 -9.33
N GLU A 62 -2.57 -3.57 -8.81
CA GLU A 62 -2.88 -4.43 -7.68
C GLU A 62 -3.30 -5.83 -8.16
N GLU A 63 -2.60 -6.88 -7.75
CA GLU A 63 -3.04 -8.27 -7.96
C GLU A 63 -4.01 -8.76 -6.86
N VAL A 64 -4.49 -7.85 -6.01
CA VAL A 64 -5.42 -8.18 -4.92
C VAL A 64 -6.84 -8.15 -5.45
N ASN A 65 -7.46 -9.33 -5.55
CA ASN A 65 -8.87 -9.45 -5.89
C ASN A 65 -9.70 -9.12 -4.63
N ILE A 66 -10.36 -7.96 -4.61
CA ILE A 66 -11.27 -7.58 -3.53
C ILE A 66 -12.61 -8.28 -3.83
N ILE A 67 -12.92 -9.36 -3.09
CA ILE A 67 -14.17 -10.14 -3.20
C ILE A 67 -15.16 -9.69 -2.12
#